data_AF-A0A060CGW9-F1
#
_entry.id   AF-A0A060CGW9-F1
#
_cell.length_a   1.000
_cell.length_b   1.000
_cell.length_c   1.000
_cell.angle_alpha   90.00
_cell.angle_beta   90.00
_cell.angle_gamma   90.00
#
_symmetry.space_group_name_H-M   'P 1'
#
loop_
_entity.id
_entity.type
_entity.pdbx_description
1 polymer ?
#
loop_
_entity_poly.entity_id
_entity_poly.type
_entity_poly.pdbx_seq_one_letter_code
_entity_poly.pdbx_strand_id
1 'polypeptide(L)'
;QWPEDVWDDDIRLMLKAGVNLVSVGIFSWARIETSEGVYDFGWLDRIIDKLGAAGIAVDLASATASPPMWLTQSHPEVLWRDERGDVCWPGARQHWRPTSPVFRGYALDLCRHMAEHYKDNPYVVAWHVGNEYGCHNRFDYSEDAERAFRKWCERRYGTI
;
A
#
# COMPACT_ATOMS: atom_id res chain seq x y z
N GLN A 1 -10.52 10.31 -4.60
CA GLN A 1 -9.97 11.60 -5.10
C GLN A 1 -11.09 12.46 -5.64
N TRP A 2 -12.11 11.85 -6.24
CA TRP A 2 -13.31 12.52 -6.73
C TRP A 2 -14.51 12.28 -5.80
N PRO A 3 -15.49 13.21 -5.76
CA PRO A 3 -16.78 12.97 -5.12
C PRO A 3 -17.57 11.85 -5.83
N GLU A 4 -18.55 11.26 -5.15
CA GLU A 4 -19.24 10.05 -5.63
C GLU A 4 -20.12 10.30 -6.86
N ASP A 5 -20.56 11.53 -7.11
CA ASP A 5 -21.31 11.93 -8.29
C ASP A 5 -20.49 11.82 -9.59
N VAL A 6 -19.16 11.90 -9.50
CA VAL A 6 -18.26 11.67 -10.64
C VAL A 6 -18.19 10.18 -11.02
N TRP A 7 -18.45 9.26 -10.07
CA TRP A 7 -18.28 7.83 -10.31
C TRP A 7 -19.24 7.29 -11.37
N ASP A 8 -20.45 7.84 -11.47
CA ASP A 8 -21.40 7.45 -12.52
C ASP A 8 -20.90 7.85 -13.91
N ASP A 9 -20.25 9.01 -14.03
CA ASP A 9 -19.67 9.45 -15.30
C ASP A 9 -18.42 8.63 -15.65
N ASP A 10 -17.60 8.28 -14.65
CA ASP A 10 -16.45 7.38 -14.81
C ASP A 10 -16.91 6.03 -15.39
N ILE A 11 -17.95 5.41 -14.83
CA ILE A 11 -18.51 4.15 -15.34
C ILE A 11 -19.00 4.31 -16.77
N ARG A 12 -19.77 5.37 -17.05
CA ARG A 12 -20.28 5.65 -18.40
C ARG A 12 -19.15 5.77 -19.42
N LEU A 13 -18.06 6.45 -19.06
CA LEU A 13 -16.89 6.65 -19.93
C LEU A 13 -16.05 5.38 -20.07
N MET A 14 -15.87 4.61 -18.99
CA MET A 14 -15.19 3.31 -19.01
C MET A 14 -15.90 2.32 -19.95
N LEU A 15 -17.22 2.23 -19.86
CA LEU A 15 -18.02 1.40 -20.75
C LEU A 15 -17.89 1.85 -22.21
N LYS A 16 -17.96 3.16 -22.48
CA LYS A 16 -17.76 3.71 -23.82
C LYS A 16 -16.38 3.40 -24.39
N ALA A 17 -15.35 3.36 -23.54
CA ALA A 17 -13.98 3.04 -23.92
C ALA A 17 -13.69 1.54 -24.03
N GLY A 18 -14.62 0.67 -23.59
CA GLY A 18 -14.39 -0.78 -23.53
C GLY A 18 -13.44 -1.20 -22.41
N VAL A 19 -13.31 -0.40 -21.35
CA VAL A 19 -12.55 -0.78 -20.15
C VAL A 19 -13.27 -1.93 -19.45
N ASN A 20 -12.52 -2.96 -19.08
CA ASN A 20 -13.04 -4.17 -18.42
C ASN A 20 -12.28 -4.54 -17.14
N LEU A 21 -11.23 -3.81 -16.79
CA LEU A 21 -10.46 -3.99 -15.56
C LEU A 21 -9.86 -2.65 -15.12
N VAL A 22 -9.90 -2.38 -13.82
CA VAL A 22 -9.22 -1.23 -13.19
C VAL A 22 -8.51 -1.64 -11.91
N SER A 23 -7.38 -0.99 -11.60
CA SER A 23 -6.69 -1.16 -10.31
C SER A 23 -7.14 -0.08 -9.32
N VAL A 24 -7.52 -0.47 -8.10
CA VAL A 24 -8.02 0.46 -7.07
C VAL A 24 -7.31 0.25 -5.73
N GLY A 25 -7.36 1.27 -4.86
CA GLY A 25 -6.84 1.18 -3.49
C GLY A 25 -5.33 1.37 -3.32
N ILE A 26 -4.56 1.55 -4.40
CA ILE A 26 -3.07 1.51 -4.38
C ILE A 26 -2.46 2.42 -3.31
N PHE A 27 -2.91 3.67 -3.24
CA PHE A 27 -2.46 4.68 -2.25
C PHE A 27 -3.60 5.07 -1.31
N SER A 28 -4.35 4.08 -0.82
CA SER A 28 -5.56 4.33 -0.02
C SER A 28 -5.41 3.98 1.46
N TRP A 29 -4.21 3.66 1.95
CA TRP A 29 -4.00 3.32 3.37
C TRP A 29 -4.64 4.34 4.32
N ALA A 30 -4.32 5.63 4.18
CA ALA A 30 -4.86 6.69 5.05
C ALA A 30 -6.38 6.84 5.01
N ARG A 31 -7.05 6.34 3.96
CA ARG A 31 -8.50 6.38 3.81
C ARG A 31 -9.15 5.07 4.27
N ILE A 32 -8.41 3.96 4.23
CA ILE A 32 -8.85 2.63 4.68
C ILE A 32 -8.65 2.49 6.18
N GLU A 33 -7.49 2.87 6.71
CA GLU A 33 -7.17 2.88 8.14
C GLU A 33 -6.91 4.33 8.56
N THR A 34 -7.97 4.96 9.07
CA THR A 34 -8.00 6.42 9.30
C THR A 34 -7.22 6.86 10.54
N SER A 35 -7.12 5.94 11.49
CA SER A 35 -6.18 5.92 12.62
C SER A 35 -5.84 4.46 12.93
N GLU A 36 -4.81 4.22 13.74
CA GLU A 36 -4.39 2.85 14.10
C GLU A 36 -5.57 1.97 14.55
N GLY A 37 -5.81 0.88 13.81
CA GLY A 37 -6.88 -0.07 14.08
C GLY A 37 -8.31 0.39 13.74
N VAL A 38 -8.50 1.57 13.16
CA VAL A 38 -9.83 2.11 12.79
C VAL A 38 -10.01 2.08 11.28
N TYR A 39 -10.82 1.13 10.82
CA TYR A 39 -11.02 0.86 9.39
C TYR A 39 -12.32 1.46 8.83
N ASP A 40 -12.23 2.09 7.65
CA ASP A 40 -13.36 2.56 6.84
C ASP A 40 -13.27 1.98 5.41
N PHE A 41 -13.89 0.81 5.23
CA PHE A 41 -14.00 0.14 3.93
C PHE A 41 -15.20 0.61 3.11
N GLY A 42 -16.16 1.32 3.70
CA GLY A 42 -17.48 1.49 3.09
C GLY A 42 -17.44 2.20 1.74
N TRP A 43 -16.53 3.15 1.55
CA TRP A 43 -16.36 3.83 0.26
C TRP A 43 -15.76 2.91 -0.81
N LEU A 44 -14.86 2.00 -0.42
CA LEU A 44 -14.19 1.08 -1.32
C LEU A 44 -15.14 -0.06 -1.74
N ASP A 45 -15.97 -0.53 -0.81
CA ASP A 45 -17.07 -1.47 -1.09
C ASP A 45 -18.00 -0.93 -2.17
N ARG A 46 -18.49 0.31 -1.99
CA ARG A 46 -19.43 0.95 -2.94
C ARG A 46 -18.86 1.08 -4.34
N ILE A 47 -17.59 1.48 -4.48
CA ILE A 47 -16.99 1.64 -5.82
C ILE A 47 -16.69 0.28 -6.47
N ILE A 48 -16.25 -0.72 -5.70
CA ILE A 48 -16.05 -2.08 -6.22
C ILE A 48 -17.38 -2.67 -6.71
N ASP A 49 -18.45 -2.52 -5.95
CA ASP A 49 -19.79 -2.97 -6.35
C ASP A 49 -20.29 -2.25 -7.60
N LYS A 50 -20.07 -0.94 -7.71
CA LYS A 50 -20.46 -0.15 -8.88
C LYS A 50 -19.69 -0.57 -10.14
N LEU A 51 -18.38 -0.83 -10.01
CA LEU A 51 -17.54 -1.36 -11.10
C LEU A 51 -18.00 -2.75 -11.53
N GLY A 52 -18.20 -3.64 -10.56
CA GLY A 52 -18.66 -5.02 -10.78
C GLY A 52 -20.02 -5.10 -11.45
N ALA A 53 -20.99 -4.29 -11.00
CA ALA A 53 -22.32 -4.18 -11.61
C ALA A 53 -22.27 -3.68 -13.06
N ALA A 54 -21.25 -2.92 -13.44
CA ALA A 54 -20.99 -2.49 -14.81
C ALA A 54 -20.20 -3.52 -15.63
N GLY A 55 -19.83 -4.67 -15.05
CA GLY A 55 -19.01 -5.69 -15.71
C GLY A 55 -17.52 -5.32 -15.81
N ILE A 56 -17.03 -4.42 -14.96
CA ILE A 56 -15.63 -4.01 -14.88
C ILE A 56 -14.99 -4.71 -13.68
N ALA A 57 -14.01 -5.56 -13.93
CA ALA A 57 -13.27 -6.29 -12.90
C ALA A 57 -12.32 -5.37 -12.12
N VAL A 58 -11.96 -5.81 -10.91
CA VAL A 58 -11.10 -5.05 -10.00
C VAL A 58 -9.81 -5.80 -9.72
N ASP A 59 -8.68 -5.15 -9.99
CA ASP A 59 -7.38 -5.48 -9.45
C ASP A 59 -7.21 -4.70 -8.12
N LEU A 60 -7.35 -5.39 -7.00
CA LEU A 60 -7.42 -4.76 -5.69
C LEU A 60 -6.03 -4.63 -5.09
N ALA A 61 -5.62 -3.43 -4.72
CA ALA A 61 -4.32 -3.25 -4.10
C ALA A 61 -4.30 -3.64 -2.62
N SER A 62 -3.13 -4.04 -2.13
CA SER A 62 -2.91 -4.20 -0.67
C SER A 62 -2.97 -2.86 0.08
N ALA A 63 -2.97 -1.73 -0.64
CA ALA A 63 -2.91 -0.36 -0.13
C ALA A 63 -1.64 0.01 0.66
N THR A 64 -0.71 -0.93 0.83
CA THR A 64 0.52 -0.77 1.64
C THR A 64 1.65 0.01 0.95
N ALA A 65 1.39 0.66 -0.18
CA ALA A 65 2.42 1.36 -0.97
C ALA A 65 3.06 2.54 -0.20
N SER A 66 2.28 3.26 0.61
CA SER A 66 2.78 4.35 1.45
C SER A 66 1.95 4.46 2.73
N PRO A 67 2.60 4.60 3.90
CA PRO A 67 1.90 4.69 5.17
C PRO A 67 1.21 6.05 5.35
N PRO A 68 0.19 6.13 6.22
CA PRO A 68 -0.45 7.37 6.62
C PRO A 68 0.41 8.19 7.59
N MET A 69 0.07 9.47 7.73
CA MET A 69 0.78 10.38 8.63
C MET A 69 0.74 9.91 10.09
N TRP A 70 -0.41 9.40 10.57
CA TRP A 70 -0.53 8.94 11.96
C TRP A 70 0.49 7.84 12.29
N LEU A 71 0.77 6.94 11.34
CA LEU A 71 1.76 5.88 11.52
C LEU A 71 3.16 6.47 11.62
N THR A 72 3.55 7.32 10.67
CA THR A 72 4.90 7.90 10.63
C THR A 72 5.19 8.90 11.74
N GLN A 73 4.15 9.56 12.29
CA GLN A 73 4.29 10.46 13.43
C GLN A 73 4.45 9.68 14.74
N SER A 74 3.74 8.56 14.91
CA SER A 74 3.89 7.67 16.06
C SER A 74 5.17 6.83 16.00
N HIS A 75 5.58 6.44 14.80
CA HIS A 75 6.72 5.56 14.54
C HIS A 75 7.70 6.19 13.54
N PRO A 76 8.40 7.29 13.89
CA PRO A 76 9.40 7.90 13.00
C PRO A 76 10.55 6.94 12.64
N GLU A 77 10.75 5.86 13.39
CA GLU A 77 11.71 4.81 13.09
C GLU A 77 11.37 3.99 11.84
N VAL A 78 10.17 4.12 11.25
CA VAL A 78 9.87 3.49 9.95
C VAL A 78 10.53 4.21 8.78
N LEU A 79 10.89 5.48 8.93
CA LEU A 79 11.40 6.33 7.85
C LEU A 79 12.82 5.93 7.46
N TRP A 80 13.08 5.78 6.16
CA TRP A 80 14.41 5.42 5.66
C TRP A 80 15.40 6.58 5.77
N ARG A 81 16.69 6.24 5.78
CA ARG A 81 17.79 7.19 5.86
C ARG A 81 18.64 7.15 4.60
N ASP A 82 19.05 8.32 4.14
CA ASP A 82 19.98 8.44 3.03
C ASP A 82 21.43 8.11 3.44
N GLU A 83 22.36 8.22 2.50
CA GLU A 83 23.79 7.89 2.71
C GLU A 83 24.49 8.76 3.77
N ARG A 84 23.93 9.93 4.11
CA ARG A 84 24.42 10.81 5.18
C ARG A 84 23.82 10.48 6.53
N GLY A 85 22.82 9.60 6.54
CA GLY A 85 22.03 9.25 7.71
C GLY A 85 20.84 10.19 7.93
N ASP A 86 20.54 11.10 6.99
CA ASP A 86 19.43 12.04 7.12
C ASP A 86 18.08 11.31 6.93
N VAL A 87 17.07 11.69 7.72
CA VAL A 87 15.73 11.07 7.66
C VAL A 87 14.98 11.58 6.45
N CYS A 88 14.43 10.67 5.64
CA CYS A 88 13.57 11.01 4.51
C CYS A 88 12.10 11.11 4.96
N TRP A 89 11.67 12.34 5.24
CA TRP A 89 10.35 12.64 5.81
C TRP A 89 9.17 12.45 4.84
N PRO A 90 7.94 12.27 5.37
CA PRO A 90 6.71 12.31 4.58
C PRO A 90 6.50 13.62 3.80
N GLY A 91 5.64 13.58 2.79
CA GLY A 91 5.35 14.69 1.87
C GLY A 91 5.34 14.26 0.40
N ALA A 92 5.98 13.14 0.11
CA ALA A 92 5.87 12.37 -1.13
C ALA A 92 5.31 10.96 -0.85
N ARG A 93 5.91 9.91 -1.40
CA ARG A 93 5.48 8.51 -1.22
C ARG A 93 6.66 7.60 -0.88
N GLN A 94 6.36 6.39 -0.41
CA GLN A 94 7.36 5.34 -0.13
C GLN A 94 8.45 5.74 0.89
N HIS A 95 8.12 6.61 1.84
CA HIS A 95 9.04 7.05 2.90
C HIS A 95 9.10 6.01 4.04
N TRP A 96 9.46 4.76 3.72
CA TRP A 96 9.61 3.68 4.70
C TRP A 96 10.80 2.77 4.38
N ARG A 97 11.43 2.21 5.41
CA ARG A 97 12.56 1.27 5.31
C ARG A 97 12.10 -0.10 4.82
N PRO A 98 12.72 -0.68 3.77
CA PRO A 98 12.41 -2.05 3.34
C PRO A 98 12.63 -3.13 4.41
N THR A 99 13.50 -2.85 5.38
CA THR A 99 13.92 -3.78 6.43
C THR A 99 13.34 -3.47 7.81
N SER A 100 12.49 -2.43 7.94
CA SER A 100 11.88 -2.10 9.24
C SER A 100 10.91 -3.18 9.68
N PRO A 101 11.09 -3.78 10.88
CA PRO A 101 10.14 -4.74 11.44
C PRO A 101 8.81 -4.08 11.82
N VAL A 102 8.83 -2.82 12.25
CA VAL A 102 7.63 -2.05 12.61
C VAL A 102 6.76 -1.82 11.37
N PHE A 103 7.35 -1.29 10.29
CA PHE A 103 6.62 -1.11 9.03
C PHE A 103 6.07 -2.43 8.49
N ARG A 104 6.86 -3.52 8.59
CA ARG A 104 6.40 -4.85 8.18
C ARG A 104 5.18 -5.31 8.99
N GLY A 105 5.15 -5.07 10.29
CA GLY A 105 3.99 -5.39 11.14
C GLY A 105 2.72 -4.72 10.62
N TYR A 106 2.73 -3.39 10.52
CA TYR A 106 1.62 -2.60 9.98
C TYR A 106 1.20 -3.03 8.57
N ALA A 107 2.17 -3.26 7.67
CA ALA A 107 1.86 -3.66 6.30
C ALA A 107 1.19 -5.04 6.24
N LEU A 108 1.65 -6.00 7.05
CA LEU A 108 1.03 -7.32 7.11
C LEU A 108 -0.34 -7.29 7.76
N ASP A 109 -0.55 -6.45 8.76
CA ASP A 109 -1.85 -6.27 9.41
C ASP A 109 -2.87 -5.63 8.45
N LEU A 110 -2.49 -4.61 7.69
CA LEU A 110 -3.38 -4.07 6.65
C LEU A 110 -3.69 -5.12 5.58
N CYS A 111 -2.67 -5.84 5.08
CA CYS A 111 -2.90 -6.93 4.12
C CYS A 111 -3.90 -7.97 4.64
N ARG A 112 -3.82 -8.32 5.94
CA ARG A 112 -4.75 -9.25 6.59
C ARG A 112 -6.18 -8.70 6.57
N HIS A 113 -6.40 -7.48 7.06
CA HIS A 113 -7.73 -6.88 7.11
C HIS A 113 -8.33 -6.69 5.71
N MET A 114 -7.51 -6.26 4.74
CA MET A 114 -7.92 -6.17 3.33
C MET A 114 -8.35 -7.52 2.76
N ALA A 115 -7.54 -8.57 2.97
CA ALA A 115 -7.83 -9.90 2.46
C ALA A 115 -9.05 -10.53 3.16
N GLU A 116 -9.22 -10.31 4.46
CA GLU A 116 -10.39 -10.80 5.22
C GLU A 116 -11.68 -10.10 4.78
N HIS A 117 -11.66 -8.78 4.59
CA HIS A 117 -12.83 -8.00 4.17
C HIS A 117 -13.26 -8.31 2.72
N TYR A 118 -12.31 -8.48 1.80
CA TYR A 118 -12.59 -8.71 0.37
C TYR A 118 -12.49 -10.17 -0.08
N LYS A 119 -12.34 -11.12 0.85
CA LYS A 119 -12.06 -12.54 0.60
C LYS A 119 -12.91 -13.18 -0.49
N ASP A 120 -14.22 -12.96 -0.42
CA ASP A 120 -15.22 -13.62 -1.26
C ASP A 120 -15.87 -12.64 -2.27
N ASN A 121 -15.24 -11.48 -2.52
CA ASN A 121 -15.79 -10.48 -3.42
C ASN A 121 -15.76 -11.00 -4.88
N PRO A 122 -16.90 -11.08 -5.59
CA PRO A 122 -16.97 -11.67 -6.91
C PRO A 122 -16.37 -10.79 -8.03
N TYR A 123 -16.07 -9.52 -7.73
CA TYR A 123 -15.57 -8.55 -8.70
C TYR A 123 -14.05 -8.35 -8.60
N VAL A 124 -13.42 -8.82 -7.52
CA VAL A 124 -11.97 -8.76 -7.34
C VAL A 124 -11.32 -9.98 -8.00
N VAL A 125 -10.44 -9.73 -8.98
CA VAL A 125 -9.82 -10.79 -9.80
C VAL A 125 -8.31 -10.94 -9.60
N ALA A 126 -7.68 -9.96 -8.96
CA ALA A 126 -6.24 -9.94 -8.71
C ALA A 126 -5.90 -9.10 -7.47
N TRP A 127 -4.68 -9.30 -6.96
CA TRP A 127 -4.08 -8.47 -5.94
C TRP A 127 -2.89 -7.68 -6.48
N HIS A 128 -2.95 -6.35 -6.35
CA HIS A 128 -1.85 -5.44 -6.63
C HIS A 128 -1.03 -5.17 -5.35
N VAL A 129 0.06 -5.92 -5.16
CA VAL A 129 0.84 -5.88 -3.92
C VAL A 129 1.84 -4.72 -3.89
N GLY A 130 1.68 -3.83 -2.91
CA GLY A 130 2.48 -2.61 -2.77
C GLY A 130 2.27 -1.68 -3.97
N ASN A 131 3.33 -0.99 -4.38
CA ASN A 131 3.41 -0.29 -5.66
C ASN A 131 4.87 0.04 -5.94
N GLU A 132 5.44 -0.48 -7.04
CA GLU A 132 6.80 -0.13 -7.50
C GLU A 132 7.87 -0.21 -6.39
N TYR A 133 8.02 -1.38 -5.74
CA TYR A 133 9.04 -1.58 -4.70
C TYR A 133 10.41 -1.03 -5.14
N GLY A 134 10.98 -0.14 -4.33
CA GLY A 134 12.28 0.49 -4.61
C GLY A 134 12.23 1.71 -5.54
N CYS A 135 11.06 2.25 -5.88
CA CYS A 135 10.99 3.50 -6.66
C CYS A 135 11.64 4.67 -5.91
N HIS A 136 11.38 4.81 -4.60
CA HIS A 136 11.97 5.87 -3.76
C HIS A 136 12.80 5.34 -2.59
N ASN A 137 12.64 4.07 -2.22
CA ASN A 137 13.24 3.46 -1.04
C ASN A 137 14.09 2.23 -1.36
N ARG A 138 14.72 2.21 -2.55
CA ARG A 138 15.64 1.13 -2.94
C ARG A 138 16.81 0.98 -1.97
N PHE A 139 17.31 2.11 -1.48
CA PHE A 139 18.42 2.18 -0.54
C PHE A 139 17.93 2.78 0.76
N ASP A 140 18.39 2.18 1.86
CA ASP A 140 18.23 2.66 3.23
C ASP A 140 19.54 2.39 3.95
N TYR A 141 20.04 3.39 4.67
CA TYR A 141 21.30 3.31 5.43
C TYR A 141 21.07 3.34 6.94
N SER A 142 19.85 3.06 7.38
CA SER A 142 19.53 2.90 8.81
C SER A 142 20.19 1.66 9.43
N GLU A 143 20.16 1.59 10.76
CA GLU A 143 20.61 0.39 11.48
C GLU A 143 19.80 -0.87 11.14
N ASP A 144 18.53 -0.74 10.71
CA ASP A 144 17.74 -1.89 10.26
C ASP A 144 18.33 -2.49 8.98
N ALA A 145 18.73 -1.64 8.03
CA ALA A 145 19.41 -2.06 6.82
C ALA A 145 20.80 -2.65 7.15
N GLU A 146 21.56 -2.04 8.07
CA GLU A 146 22.84 -2.59 8.51
C GLU A 146 22.71 -4.01 9.08
N ARG A 147 21.79 -4.20 10.04
CA ARG A 147 21.52 -5.51 10.65
C ARG A 147 21.05 -6.53 9.61
N ALA A 148 20.16 -6.13 8.70
CA ALA A 148 19.66 -7.00 7.64
C ALA A 148 20.77 -7.38 6.65
N PHE A 149 21.66 -6.45 6.32
CA PHE A 149 22.78 -6.67 5.40
C PHE A 149 23.82 -7.62 5.99
N ARG A 150 24.19 -7.45 7.27
CA ARG A 150 25.08 -8.40 7.99
C ARG A 150 24.54 -9.82 7.93
N LYS A 151 23.25 -10.01 8.24
CA LYS A 151 22.57 -11.31 8.14
C LYS A 151 22.53 -11.84 6.70
N TRP A 152 22.39 -10.97 5.70
CA TRP A 152 22.43 -11.38 4.30
C TRP A 152 23.83 -11.85 3.88
N CYS A 153 24.89 -11.13 4.29
CA CYS A 153 26.28 -11.53 4.04
C CYS A 153 26.60 -12.88 4.70
N GLU A 154 26.22 -13.08 5.96
CA GLU A 154 26.39 -14.36 6.66
C GLU A 154 25.71 -15.51 5.89
N ARG A 155 24.46 -15.33 5.45
CA ARG A 155 23.76 -16.35 4.64
C ARG A 155 24.43 -16.62 3.29
N ARG A 156 25.07 -15.61 2.70
CA ARG A 156 25.67 -15.71 1.37
C ARG A 156 27.09 -16.29 1.40
N TYR A 157 27.89 -15.90 2.38
CA TYR A 157 29.32 -16.17 2.43
C TYR A 157 29.72 -17.14 3.54
N GLY A 158 28.86 -17.38 4.54
CA GLY A 158 29.07 -18.33 5.63
C GLY A 158 30.01 -17.81 6.73
N THR A 159 31.22 -17.42 6.36
CA THR A 159 32.23 -16.87 7.28
C THR A 159 32.60 -15.43 6.89
N ILE A 160 33.24 -14.72 7.82
CA ILE A 160 33.79 -13.37 7.58
C ILE A 160 34.92 -13.39 6.56
#